data_AF-A0A940AKE6-F1
#
_entry.id   AF-A0A940AKE6-F1
#
_cell.length_a   1.000
_cell.length_b   1.000
_cell.length_c   1.000
_cell.angle_alpha   90.00
_cell.angle_beta   90.00
_cell.angle_gamma   90.00
#
_symmetry.space_group_name_H-M   'P 1'
#
loop_
_entity.id
_entity.type
_entity.pdbx_description
1 polymer ?
#
loop_
_entity_poly.entity_id
_entity_poly.type
_entity_poly.pdbx_seq_one_letter_code
_entity_poly.pdbx_strand_id
1 'polypeptide(L)'
;MATVNVYEQYFEASCEYNGVPRKAALVMLTADSCDGNIRYSAGVTFFPHRDEEDFAVSYDAFFEKTLFAGKGRRSKKREQAFLAEFQTAVDELAAQQNAEVFWDRPLGGERRG
;
A
#
# COMPACT_ATOMS: atom_id res chain seq x y z
N MET A 1 -14.77 13.25 -6.12
CA MET A 1 -13.82 12.13 -6.19
C MET A 1 -14.05 11.26 -4.98
N ALA A 2 -14.28 9.96 -5.15
CA ALA A 2 -14.43 9.02 -4.03
C ALA A 2 -13.31 7.99 -4.08
N THR A 3 -12.50 7.98 -3.03
CA THR A 3 -11.40 7.03 -2.79
C THR A 3 -11.84 6.01 -1.77
N VAL A 4 -11.57 4.73 -2.03
CA VAL A 4 -11.82 3.66 -1.06
C VAL A 4 -10.58 2.81 -0.89
N ASN A 5 -10.22 2.51 0.36
CA ASN A 5 -9.20 1.54 0.70
C ASN A 5 -9.80 0.15 0.58
N VAL A 6 -9.60 -0.48 -0.57
CA VAL A 6 -10.03 -1.87 -0.84
C VAL A 6 -9.34 -2.82 0.14
N TYR A 7 -8.07 -2.52 0.43
CA TYR A 7 -7.24 -3.22 1.39
C TYR A 7 -6.24 -2.26 2.01
N GLU A 8 -6.01 -2.38 3.31
CA GLU A 8 -5.03 -1.61 4.07
C GLU A 8 -4.50 -2.49 5.21
N GLN A 9 -3.19 -2.57 5.36
CA GLN A 9 -2.56 -3.31 6.45
C GLN A 9 -1.16 -2.78 6.77
N TYR A 10 -0.77 -2.91 8.04
CA TYR A 10 0.55 -2.57 8.55
C TYR A 10 1.39 -3.83 8.70
N PHE A 11 2.64 -3.76 8.24
CA PHE A 11 3.62 -4.85 8.33
C PHE A 11 4.94 -4.32 8.88
N GLU A 12 5.72 -5.20 9.50
CA GLU A 12 7.15 -4.94 9.66
C GLU A 12 7.78 -4.78 8.26
N ALA A 13 8.79 -3.92 8.19
CA ALA A 13 9.53 -3.68 6.95
C ALA A 13 10.98 -3.32 7.25
N SER A 14 11.81 -3.35 6.22
CA SER A 14 13.19 -2.87 6.28
C SER A 14 13.39 -1.89 5.13
N CYS A 15 13.62 -0.62 5.46
CA CYS A 15 13.92 0.43 4.48
C CYS A 15 14.82 1.47 5.13
N GLU A 16 15.76 2.03 4.36
CA GLU A 16 16.46 3.25 4.74
C GLU A 16 16.12 4.33 3.71
N TYR A 17 15.50 5.42 4.15
CA TYR A 17 15.12 6.52 3.27
C TYR A 17 15.56 7.85 3.87
N ASN A 18 16.35 8.62 3.11
CA ASN A 18 16.97 9.88 3.54
C ASN A 18 17.77 9.75 4.86
N GLY A 19 18.48 8.64 5.05
CA GLY A 19 19.28 8.37 6.26
C GLY A 19 18.46 8.05 7.51
N VAL A 20 17.15 7.80 7.36
CA VAL A 20 16.26 7.39 8.44
C VAL A 20 15.87 5.93 8.24
N PRO A 21 16.16 5.05 9.22
CA PRO A 21 15.70 3.67 9.17
C PRO A 21 14.19 3.62 9.41
N ARG A 22 13.49 2.87 8.57
CA ARG A 22 12.05 2.64 8.58
C ARG A 22 11.79 1.16 8.76
N LYS A 23 11.16 0.84 9.89
CA LYS A 23 10.97 -0.54 10.37
C LYS A 23 9.57 -1.09 10.12
N ALA A 24 8.70 -0.28 9.54
CA ALA A 24 7.34 -0.69 9.21
C ALA A 24 6.91 -0.11 7.86
N ALA A 25 5.94 -0.76 7.26
CA ALA A 25 5.28 -0.34 6.04
C ALA A 25 3.76 -0.39 6.22
N LEU A 26 3.08 0.66 5.75
CA LEU A 26 1.65 0.63 5.49
C LEU A 26 1.46 0.35 4.00
N VAL A 27 0.78 -0.74 3.70
CA VAL A 27 0.47 -1.13 2.32
C VAL A 27 -1.03 -0.92 2.08
N MET A 28 -1.39 -0.40 0.90
CA MET A 28 -2.76 -0.02 0.58
C MET A 28 -3.10 -0.35 -0.88
N LEU A 29 -4.24 -1.00 -1.10
CA LEU A 29 -4.89 -1.06 -2.41
C LEU A 29 -6.04 -0.06 -2.41
N THR A 30 -5.91 1.00 -3.20
CA THR A 30 -6.93 2.05 -3.28
C THR A 30 -7.70 1.98 -4.59
N ALA A 31 -8.99 2.36 -4.52
CA ALA A 31 -9.87 2.50 -5.67
C ALA A 31 -10.41 3.93 -5.75
N ASP A 32 -9.96 4.68 -6.75
CA ASP A 32 -10.37 6.06 -7.01
C ASP A 32 -11.38 6.14 -8.15
N SER A 33 -12.55 6.70 -7.85
CA SER A 33 -13.59 6.95 -8.86
C SER A 33 -13.78 8.46 -9.11
N CYS A 34 -13.61 8.84 -10.38
CA CYS A 34 -13.84 10.21 -10.87
C CYS A 34 -14.33 10.18 -12.32
N ASP A 35 -15.36 10.95 -12.65
CA ASP A 35 -15.86 11.17 -14.03
C ASP A 35 -16.10 9.90 -14.86
N GLY A 36 -16.69 8.87 -14.22
CA GLY A 36 -16.98 7.58 -14.87
C GLY A 36 -15.76 6.70 -15.13
N ASN A 37 -14.59 7.11 -14.61
CA ASN A 37 -13.37 6.31 -14.59
C ASN A 37 -13.13 5.75 -13.19
N ILE A 38 -12.50 4.58 -13.16
CA ILE A 38 -11.99 3.94 -11.96
C ILE A 38 -10.49 3.74 -12.12
N ARG A 39 -9.75 4.00 -11.04
CA ARG A 39 -8.33 3.71 -10.92
C ARG A 39 -8.10 2.81 -9.72
N TYR A 40 -7.32 1.76 -9.90
CA TYR A 40 -6.83 0.91 -8.81
C TYR A 40 -5.33 1.14 -8.67
N SER A 41 -4.88 1.47 -7.46
CA SER A 41 -3.47 1.74 -7.16
C SER A 41 -3.00 0.89 -6.00
N ALA A 42 -1.83 0.28 -6.15
CA ALA A 42 -1.08 -0.30 -5.04
C ALA A 42 -0.16 0.78 -4.48
N GLY A 43 -0.16 0.98 -3.17
CA GLY A 43 0.68 1.94 -2.48
C GLY A 43 1.39 1.29 -1.31
N VAL A 44 2.60 1.77 -1.03
CA VAL A 44 3.37 1.44 0.16
C VAL A 44 3.99 2.70 0.73
N THR A 45 3.89 2.89 2.03
CA THR A 45 4.61 3.94 2.74
C THR A 45 5.41 3.33 3.87
N PHE A 46 6.71 3.55 3.85
CA PHE A 46 7.60 3.11 4.92
C PHE A 46 7.60 4.17 6.03
N PHE A 47 7.73 3.78 7.29
CA PHE A 47 7.83 4.74 8.40
C PHE A 47 8.74 4.21 9.53
N PRO A 48 9.30 5.09 10.38
CA PRO A 48 10.33 4.72 11.37
C PRO A 48 9.94 3.60 12.33
N HIS A 49 8.68 3.60 12.81
CA HIS A 49 8.12 2.66 13.79
C HIS A 49 9.08 2.37 14.95
N ARG A 50 9.10 3.28 15.93
CA ARG A 50 10.06 3.25 17.04
C ARG A 50 9.63 2.36 18.20
N ASP A 51 8.33 2.17 18.37
CA ASP A 51 7.70 1.33 19.39
C ASP A 51 6.35 0.79 18.90
N GLU A 52 5.73 -0.12 19.67
CA GLU A 52 4.48 -0.81 19.30
C GLU A 52 3.27 0.13 19.14
N GLU A 53 3.33 1.36 19.65
CA GLU A 53 2.27 2.37 19.53
C GLU A 53 2.54 3.40 18.41
N ASP A 54 3.77 3.43 17.87
CA ASP A 54 4.23 4.39 16.88
C ASP A 54 3.78 4.02 15.45
N PHE A 55 2.54 4.38 15.13
CA PHE A 55 1.99 4.36 13.77
C PHE A 55 2.03 5.74 13.10
N ALA A 56 3.02 6.58 13.43
CA ALA A 56 3.19 7.89 12.81
C ALA A 56 3.70 7.74 11.37
N VAL A 57 2.77 7.45 10.46
CA VAL A 57 3.05 7.32 9.03
C VAL A 57 3.47 8.67 8.46
N SER A 58 4.69 8.75 7.96
CA SER A 58 5.19 9.91 7.22
C SER A 58 5.09 9.65 5.71
N TYR A 59 4.48 10.58 4.98
CA TYR A 59 4.23 10.46 3.53
C TYR A 59 5.47 10.75 2.67
N ASP A 60 6.62 10.99 3.28
CA ASP A 60 7.86 11.31 2.59
C ASP A 60 8.51 10.09 1.92
N ALA A 61 8.18 8.87 2.32
CA ALA A 61 8.54 7.63 1.62
C ALA A 61 7.30 6.84 1.19
N PHE A 62 6.33 7.54 0.61
CA PHE A 62 5.17 6.93 -0.05
C PHE A 62 5.47 6.67 -1.53
N PHE A 63 5.19 5.46 -1.97
CA PHE A 63 5.36 5.01 -3.35
C PHE A 63 4.08 4.35 -3.82
N GLU A 64 3.69 4.62 -5.06
CA GLU A 64 2.47 4.07 -5.64
C GLU A 64 2.68 3.56 -7.07
N LYS A 65 1.88 2.57 -7.43
CA LYS A 65 1.79 2.00 -8.77
C LYS A 65 0.33 1.86 -9.15
N THR A 66 -0.06 2.46 -10.28
CA THR A 66 -1.39 2.23 -10.86
C THR A 66 -1.45 0.82 -11.46
N LEU A 67 -2.33 -0.02 -10.93
CA LEU A 67 -2.60 -1.37 -11.47
C LEU A 67 -3.58 -1.32 -12.64
N PHE A 68 -4.54 -0.39 -12.57
CA PHE A 68 -5.55 -0.22 -13.61
C PHE A 68 -6.08 1.20 -13.63
N ALA A 69 -6.34 1.74 -14.82
CA ALA A 69 -7.09 2.97 -15.00
C ALA A 69 -7.98 2.85 -16.24
N GLY A 70 -9.26 3.16 -16.11
CA GLY A 70 -10.15 3.16 -17.27
C GLY A 70 -11.61 3.42 -16.93
N LYS A 71 -12.44 3.46 -17.98
CA LYS A 71 -13.89 3.65 -17.83
C LYS A 71 -14.52 2.51 -17.05
N GLY A 72 -15.41 2.83 -16.12
CA GLY A 72 -16.19 1.86 -15.37
C GLY A 72 -16.45 2.26 -13.92
N ARG A 73 -16.85 1.25 -13.15
CA ARG A 73 -17.15 1.34 -11.71
C ARG A 73 -16.36 0.28 -10.94
N ARG A 74 -16.34 0.40 -9.61
CA ARG A 74 -15.79 -0.63 -8.73
C ARG A 74 -16.44 -1.99 -8.99
N SER A 75 -15.63 -3.05 -8.91
CA SER A 75 -16.08 -4.42 -9.07
C SER A 75 -15.32 -5.31 -8.09
N LYS A 76 -16.03 -5.99 -7.20
CA LYS A 76 -15.45 -6.96 -6.26
C LYS A 76 -14.64 -8.05 -6.97
N LYS A 77 -15.05 -8.45 -8.18
CA LYS A 77 -14.30 -9.41 -8.99
C LYS A 77 -12.94 -8.87 -9.43
N ARG A 78 -12.88 -7.59 -9.82
CA ARG A 78 -11.61 -6.95 -10.19
C ARG A 78 -10.73 -6.73 -8.96
N GLU A 79 -11.32 -6.35 -7.84
CA GLU A 79 -10.60 -6.16 -6.58
C GLU A 79 -9.90 -7.43 -6.12
N GLN A 80 -10.56 -8.59 -6.22
CA GLN A 80 -9.91 -9.87 -5.93
C GLN A 80 -8.75 -10.20 -6.88
N ALA A 81 -8.88 -9.87 -8.18
CA ALA A 81 -7.80 -10.05 -9.13
C ALA A 81 -6.61 -9.14 -8.80
N PHE A 82 -6.87 -7.87 -8.52
CA PHE A 82 -5.81 -6.92 -8.13
C PHE A 82 -5.20 -7.23 -6.77
N LEU A 83 -5.92 -7.82 -5.83
CA LEU A 83 -5.35 -8.33 -4.59
C LEU A 83 -4.34 -9.46 -4.82
N ALA A 84 -4.55 -10.30 -5.84
CA ALA A 84 -3.57 -11.34 -6.19
C ALA A 84 -2.29 -10.74 -6.80
N GLU A 85 -2.40 -9.62 -7.51
CA GLU A 85 -1.28 -8.88 -8.10
C GLU A 85 -0.65 -7.86 -7.14
N PHE A 86 -1.36 -7.53 -6.05
CA PHE A 86 -1.04 -6.44 -5.14
C PHE A 86 0.29 -6.66 -4.42
N GLN A 87 0.50 -7.87 -3.89
CA GLN A 87 1.72 -8.20 -3.18
C GLN A 87 2.95 -8.01 -4.07
N THR A 88 2.91 -8.55 -5.29
CA THR A 88 3.99 -8.40 -6.27
C THR A 88 4.21 -6.93 -6.64
N ALA A 89 3.15 -6.13 -6.79
CA ALA A 89 3.29 -4.72 -7.09
C ALA A 89 3.94 -3.93 -5.93
N VAL A 90 3.64 -4.27 -4.68
CA VAL A 90 4.27 -3.69 -3.50
C VAL A 90 5.73 -4.11 -3.39
N ASP A 91 6.04 -5.39 -3.63
CA ASP A 91 7.42 -5.91 -3.59
C ASP A 91 8.30 -5.22 -4.66
N GLU A 92 7.75 -4.98 -5.86
CA GLU A 92 8.45 -4.21 -6.90
C GLU A 92 8.69 -2.75 -6.49
N LEU A 93 7.74 -2.11 -5.80
CA LEU A 93 7.90 -0.75 -5.28
C LEU A 93 8.95 -0.71 -4.16
N ALA A 94 8.93 -1.70 -3.27
CA ALA A 94 9.89 -1.84 -2.18
C ALA A 94 11.31 -2.05 -2.74
N ALA A 95 11.47 -2.96 -3.70
CA ALA A 95 12.76 -3.26 -4.32
C ALA A 95 13.40 -2.03 -5.00
N GLN A 96 12.60 -1.15 -5.61
CA GLN A 96 13.11 0.12 -6.19
C GLN A 96 13.75 1.05 -5.14
N GLN A 97 13.39 0.89 -3.87
CA GLN A 97 13.89 1.68 -2.76
C GLN A 97 14.89 0.90 -1.89
N ASN A 98 15.39 -0.25 -2.37
CA ASN A 98 16.17 -1.20 -1.58
C ASN A 98 15.48 -1.55 -0.24
N ALA A 99 14.16 -1.69 -0.29
CA ALA A 99 13.31 -1.98 0.85
C ALA A 99 12.66 -3.36 0.73
N GLU A 100 12.20 -3.88 1.87
CA GLU A 100 11.51 -5.17 1.99
C GLU A 100 10.31 -5.04 2.95
N VAL A 101 9.20 -5.69 2.61
CA VAL A 101 8.01 -5.80 3.46
C VAL A 101 7.91 -7.24 3.97
N PHE A 102 7.80 -7.42 5.29
CA PHE A 102 7.70 -8.74 5.91
C PHE A 102 6.23 -9.16 6.03
N TRP A 103 5.72 -9.79 4.97
CA TRP A 103 4.31 -10.20 4.85
C TRP A 103 3.83 -11.20 5.91
N ASP A 104 4.75 -11.93 6.53
CA ASP A 104 4.49 -12.87 7.63
C ASP A 104 4.42 -12.18 9.00
N ARG A 105 4.69 -10.87 9.07
CA ARG A 105 4.76 -10.08 10.32
C ARG A 105 3.83 -8.86 10.30
N PRO A 106 2.52 -9.09 10.39
CA PRO A 106 1.56 -7.99 10.47
C PRO A 106 1.66 -7.28 11.83
N LEU A 107 1.68 -5.95 11.81
CA LEU A 107 1.70 -5.09 13.01
C LEU A 107 0.29 -4.75 13.52
N GLY A 108 -0.76 -5.12 12.77
CA GLY A 108 -2.13 -4.83 13.13
C GLY A 108 -3.15 -5.60 12.29
N GLY A 109 -4.42 -5.37 12.59
CA GLY A 109 -5.54 -5.97 11.87
C GLY A 109 -5.67 -5.41 10.45
N GLU A 110 -5.95 -6.30 9.52
CA GLU A 110 -6.28 -5.96 8.14
C GLU A 110 -7.60 -5.18 8.06
N ARG A 111 -7.64 -4.15 7.20
CA ARG A 111 -8.84 -3.36 6.91
C ARG A 111 -9.23 -3.53 5.44
N ARG A 112 -10.53 -3.73 5.18
CA ARG A 112 -11.13 -3.82 3.83
C ARG A 112 -12.37 -2.94 3.72
N GLY A 113 -12.53 -2.24 2.59
CA GLY A 113 -13.65 -1.31 2.30
C GLY A 113 -14.15 -1.33 0.85
#